data_AF-A0A2V9D140-F1
#
_entry.id   AF-A0A2V9D140-F1
#
_cell.length_a   1.000
_cell.length_b   1.000
_cell.length_c   1.000
_cell.angle_alpha   90.00
_cell.angle_beta   90.00
_cell.angle_gamma   90.00
#
_symmetry.space_group_name_H-M   'P 1'
#
loop_
_entity.id
_entity.type
_entity.pdbx_description
1 polymer ?
#
loop_
_entity_poly.entity_id
_entity_poly.type
_entity_poly.pdbx_seq_one_letter_code
_entity_poly.pdbx_strand_id
1 'polypeptide(L)'
;LIITWDENDKSGSPNCSTKTVGQGCGGQIETVVISLLSKLAYKSTAGDPANYNTTYDGANLLRTMADALGLKTSGLGAAATRVPMADFF
;
A
#
# COMPACT_ATOMS: atom_id res chain seq x y z
N LEU A 1 14.28 -1.05 4.04
CA LEU A 1 13.57 -2.33 4.26
C LEU A 1 12.08 -2.03 4.32
N ILE A 2 11.27 -2.78 3.58
CA ILE A 2 9.81 -2.69 3.68
C ILE A 2 9.30 -4.04 4.18
N ILE A 3 8.49 -4.01 5.25
CA ILE A 3 7.84 -5.18 5.83
C ILE A 3 6.34 -5.00 5.61
N THR A 4 5.70 -5.95 4.94
CA THR A 4 4.28 -5.93 4.63
C THR A 4 3.73 -7.35 4.74
N TRP A 5 2.44 -7.45 5.00
CA TRP A 5 1.71 -8.71 5.08
C TRP A 5 0.86 -8.88 3.82
N ASP A 6 0.59 -10.10 3.40
CA ASP A 6 -0.24 -10.35 2.21
C ASP A 6 -1.73 -10.14 2.53
N GLU A 7 -2.19 -10.70 3.65
CA GLU A 7 -3.56 -10.59 4.14
C GLU A 7 -3.61 -10.62 5.66
N ASN A 8 -4.70 -10.12 6.23
CA ASN A 8 -5.03 -10.34 7.64
C ASN A 8 -5.62 -11.75 7.83
N ASP A 9 -5.63 -12.21 9.07
CA ASP A 9 -6.21 -13.50 9.46
C ASP A 9 -7.75 -13.47 9.55
N LYS A 10 -8.41 -12.59 8.79
CA LYS A 10 -9.83 -12.24 8.88
C LYS A 10 -10.23 -11.61 10.21
N SER A 11 -9.28 -11.20 11.04
CA SER A 11 -9.51 -10.41 12.25
C SER A 11 -9.00 -8.96 12.07
N GLY A 12 -9.47 -8.04 12.92
CA GLY A 12 -9.11 -6.62 12.85
C GLY A 12 -10.19 -5.70 12.28
N SER A 13 -9.93 -4.39 12.31
CA SER A 13 -10.86 -3.36 11.84
C SER A 13 -10.14 -2.19 11.15
N PRO A 14 -10.55 -1.82 9.91
CA PRO A 14 -11.67 -2.38 9.18
C PRO A 14 -11.32 -3.67 8.44
N ASN A 15 -12.14 -4.71 8.64
CA ASN A 15 -12.26 -5.78 7.65
C ASN A 15 -12.99 -5.20 6.44
N CYS A 16 -12.32 -5.10 5.31
CA CYS A 16 -12.98 -4.74 4.07
C CYS A 16 -13.96 -5.86 3.67
N SER A 17 -15.14 -5.48 3.19
CA SER A 17 -16.10 -6.42 2.60
C SER A 17 -16.13 -6.17 1.10
N THR A 18 -15.71 -7.16 0.31
CA THR A 18 -15.92 -7.16 -1.13
C THR A 18 -17.35 -7.59 -1.45
N LYS A 19 -17.97 -6.98 -2.47
CA LYS A 19 -19.25 -7.47 -3.04
C LYS A 19 -19.03 -8.45 -4.20
N THR A 20 -17.78 -8.61 -4.66
CA THR A 20 -17.45 -9.45 -5.81
C THR A 20 -16.87 -10.77 -5.33
N VAL A 21 -17.57 -11.87 -5.62
CA VAL A 21 -17.11 -13.23 -5.33
C VAL A 21 -15.77 -13.48 -6.04
N GLY A 22 -14.77 -13.96 -5.30
CA GLY A 22 -13.43 -14.23 -5.82
C GLY A 22 -12.45 -13.05 -5.76
N GLN A 23 -12.90 -11.84 -5.42
CA GLN A 23 -12.02 -10.70 -5.15
C GLN A 23 -11.89 -10.49 -3.65
N GLY A 24 -11.06 -11.31 -2.99
CA GLY A 24 -10.66 -11.03 -1.60
C GLY A 24 -10.05 -9.63 -1.51
N CYS A 25 -10.37 -8.89 -0.45
CA CYS A 25 -9.80 -7.56 -0.23
C CYS A 25 -8.58 -7.59 0.72
N GLY A 26 -8.15 -8.78 1.14
CA GLY A 26 -6.99 -9.01 2.02
C GLY A 26 -7.14 -8.51 3.47
N GLY A 27 -8.17 -7.71 3.76
CA GLY A 27 -8.32 -7.05 5.04
C GLY A 27 -7.37 -5.86 5.21
N GLN A 28 -7.45 -5.16 6.35
CA GLN A 28 -6.42 -4.19 6.69
C GLN A 28 -5.17 -4.92 7.17
N ILE A 29 -4.05 -4.64 6.53
CA ILE A 29 -2.71 -5.13 6.89
C ILE A 29 -1.84 -3.97 7.34
N GLU A 30 -0.82 -4.28 8.14
CA GLU A 30 0.23 -3.35 8.48
C GLU A 30 1.27 -3.27 7.35
N THR A 31 1.96 -2.13 7.25
CA THR A 31 3.15 -2.01 6.42
C THR A 31 4.11 -1.06 7.11
N VAL A 32 5.36 -1.47 7.24
CA VAL A 32 6.40 -0.72 7.95
C VAL A 32 7.55 -0.44 6.99
N VAL A 33 7.94 0.83 6.91
CA VAL A 33 9.11 1.28 6.18
C VAL A 33 10.22 1.61 7.18
N ILE A 34 11.36 0.93 7.03
CA ILE A 34 12.55 1.15 7.86
C ILE A 34 13.68 1.66 6.96
N SER A 35 14.10 2.90 7.19
CA SER A 35 15.14 3.58 6.43
C SER A 35 15.85 4.64 7.28
N LEU A 36 17.08 4.99 6.93
CA LEU A 36 17.75 6.18 7.47
C LEU A 36 17.07 7.49 7.01
N LEU A 37 16.31 7.41 5.93
CA LEU A 37 15.58 8.55 5.35
C LEU A 37 14.09 8.53 5.72
N SER A 38 13.59 7.51 6.43
CA SER A 38 12.18 7.48 6.81
C SER A 38 11.91 8.37 8.02
N LYS A 39 10.72 8.95 8.07
CA LYS A 39 10.26 9.75 9.22
C LYS A 39 10.10 8.86 10.46
N LEU A 40 10.73 9.27 11.57
CA LEU A 40 10.69 8.54 12.83
C LEU A 40 9.27 8.53 13.42
N ALA A 41 8.81 7.36 13.86
CA ALA A 41 7.50 7.17 14.51
C ALA A 41 6.31 7.74 13.70
N TYR A 42 6.45 7.81 12.38
CA TYR A 42 5.43 8.37 11.50
C TYR A 42 4.39 7.32 11.11
N LYS A 43 3.12 7.70 11.18
CA LYS A 43 1.99 6.95 10.63
C LYS A 43 1.40 7.77 9.49
N SER A 44 1.38 7.20 8.29
CA SER A 44 0.79 7.86 7.12
C SER A 44 -0.65 8.25 7.36
N THR A 45 -0.99 9.47 6.94
CA THR A 45 -2.36 10.00 6.87
C THR A 45 -2.74 10.43 5.45
N ALA A 46 -1.82 10.31 4.48
CA ALA A 46 -2.05 10.71 3.09
C ALA A 46 -2.71 9.59 2.29
N GLY A 47 -2.08 8.41 2.29
CA GLY A 47 -2.53 7.22 1.56
C GLY A 47 -2.79 7.46 0.06
N ASP A 48 -3.63 6.62 -0.53
CA ASP A 48 -4.02 6.73 -1.94
C ASP A 48 -5.54 6.98 -2.06
N PRO A 49 -5.97 8.12 -2.63
CA PRO A 49 -7.39 8.43 -2.84
C PRO A 49 -8.16 7.40 -3.66
N ALA A 50 -7.46 6.59 -4.47
CA ALA A 50 -8.08 5.53 -5.25
C ALA A 50 -8.38 4.27 -4.42
N ASN A 51 -8.08 4.25 -3.12
CA ASN A 51 -8.41 3.17 -2.19
C ASN A 51 -9.58 3.55 -1.26
N TYR A 52 -10.37 2.55 -0.85
CA TYR A 52 -11.66 2.73 -0.15
C TYR A 52 -11.60 3.62 1.11
N ASN A 53 -10.50 3.58 1.86
CA ASN A 53 -10.29 4.39 3.07
C ASN A 53 -9.13 5.37 2.94
N THR A 54 -8.79 5.78 1.71
CA THR A 54 -7.60 6.60 1.44
C THR A 54 -6.34 6.02 2.08
N THR A 55 -6.19 4.70 2.07
CA THR A 55 -5.03 3.96 2.60
C THR A 55 -4.09 3.54 1.48
N TYR A 56 -2.93 2.99 1.83
CA TYR A 56 -2.09 2.28 0.86
C TYR A 56 -2.46 0.80 0.75
N ASP A 57 -2.26 0.21 -0.43
CA ASP A 57 -2.38 -1.22 -0.72
C ASP A 57 -1.06 -1.77 -1.30
N GLY A 58 -1.01 -3.07 -1.64
CA GLY A 58 0.19 -3.68 -2.22
C GLY A 58 0.61 -3.08 -3.57
N ALA A 59 -0.30 -2.47 -4.33
CA ALA A 59 0.04 -1.81 -5.59
C ALA A 59 0.79 -0.49 -5.35
N ASN A 60 0.49 0.22 -4.25
CA ASN A 60 1.27 1.40 -3.83
C ASN A 60 2.73 1.04 -3.51
N LEU A 61 2.97 -0.15 -2.96
CA LEU A 61 4.31 -0.64 -2.65
C LEU A 61 5.13 -0.87 -3.92
N LEU A 62 4.55 -1.57 -4.91
CA LEU A 62 5.17 -1.75 -6.23
C LEU A 62 5.40 -0.40 -6.93
N ARG A 63 4.44 0.52 -6.85
CA ARG A 63 4.58 1.87 -7.38
C ARG A 63 5.77 2.61 -6.76
N THR A 64 5.89 2.55 -5.43
CA THR A 64 6.99 3.19 -4.68
C THR A 64 8.35 2.67 -5.11
N MET A 65 8.49 1.35 -5.29
CA MET A 65 9.72 0.74 -5.76
C MET A 65 10.05 1.15 -7.20
N ALA A 66 9.06 1.17 -8.09
CA ALA A 66 9.25 1.57 -9.48
C ALA A 66 9.73 3.02 -9.60
N ASP A 67 9.09 3.95 -8.86
CA ASP A 67 9.48 5.36 -8.84
C ASP A 67 10.90 5.53 -8.26
N ALA A 68 11.23 4.84 -7.16
CA ALA A 68 12.57 4.91 -6.55
C ALA A 68 13.68 4.34 -7.46
N LEU A 69 13.38 3.34 -8.28
CA LEU A 69 14.32 2.73 -9.22
C LEU A 69 14.34 3.44 -10.59
N GLY A 70 13.53 4.47 -10.80
CA GLY A 70 13.42 5.18 -12.08
C GLY A 70 12.84 4.33 -13.21
N LEU A 71 12.01 3.33 -12.87
CA LEU A 71 11.38 2.44 -13.84
C LEU A 71 10.13 3.07 -14.46
N LYS A 72 9.77 2.64 -15.68
CA LYS A 72 8.49 3.00 -16.28
C LYS A 72 7.35 2.37 -15.49
N THR A 73 6.34 3.16 -15.18
CA THR A 73 5.17 2.71 -14.41
C THR A 73 4.04 2.15 -15.28
N SER A 74 4.10 2.40 -16.59
CA SER A 74 3.18 1.81 -17.57
C SER A 74 3.36 0.29 -17.61
N GLY A 75 2.28 -0.47 -17.46
CA GLY A 75 2.30 -1.94 -17.53
C GLY A 75 2.43 -2.64 -16.17
N LEU A 76 2.48 -1.91 -15.04
CA LEU A 76 2.58 -2.49 -13.69
C LEU A 76 1.22 -2.92 -13.10
N GLY A 77 0.25 -3.27 -13.95
CA GLY A 77 -1.11 -3.59 -13.52
C GLY A 77 -1.74 -2.46 -12.70
N ALA A 78 -2.33 -2.79 -11.55
CA ALA A 78 -2.95 -1.81 -10.66
C ALA A 78 -1.98 -0.69 -10.22
N ALA A 79 -0.69 -0.98 -10.07
CA ALA A 79 0.31 0.00 -9.62
C ALA A 79 0.56 1.14 -10.62
N ALA A 80 0.17 0.97 -11.89
CA ALA A 80 0.37 1.99 -12.92
C ALA A 80 -0.33 3.31 -12.58
N THR A 81 -1.48 3.26 -11.89
CA THR A 81 -2.30 4.43 -11.54
C THR A 81 -2.23 4.82 -10.07
N ARG A 82 -1.41 4.13 -9.27
CA ARG A 82 -1.26 4.40 -7.83
C ARG A 82 -0.30 5.55 -7.57
N VAL A 83 -0.43 6.16 -6.39
CA VAL A 83 0.58 7.10 -5.86
C VAL A 83 1.66 6.34 -5.09
N PRO A 84 2.93 6.80 -5.10
CA PRO A 84 3.96 6.22 -4.24
C PRO A 84 3.73 6.57 -2.77
N MET A 85 4.24 5.73 -1.87
CA MET A 85 4.29 5.92 -0.41
C MET A 85 5.39 6.92 -0.01
N ALA A 86 5.49 8.03 -0.75
CA ALA A 86 6.57 9.00 -0.60
C ALA A 86 6.48 9.79 0.72
N ASP A 87 5.32 9.81 1.36
CA ASP A 87 5.08 10.50 2.63
C ASP A 87 5.79 9.84 3.83
N PHE A 88 6.23 8.59 3.71
CA PHE A 88 7.06 7.91 4.71
C PHE A 88 8.49 8.44 4.82
N PHE A 89 8.95 9.21 3.82
CA PHE A 89 10.30 9.77 3.75
C PHE A 89 10.27 11.30 3.94
#